data_AF-A0A4S2UK40-F1
#
_entry.id   AF-A0A4S2UK40-F1
#
_cell.length_a   1.000
_cell.length_b   1.000
_cell.length_c   1.000
_cell.angle_alpha   90.00
_cell.angle_beta   90.00
_cell.angle_gamma   90.00
#
_symmetry.space_group_name_H-M   'P 1'
#
loop_
_entity.id
_entity.type
_entity.pdbx_description
1 polymer ?
#
loop_
_entity_poly.entity_id
_entity_poly.type
_entity_poly.pdbx_seq_one_letter_code
_entity_poly.pdbx_strand_id
1 'polypeptide(L)'
;MRRDRARQQLGLRSHALRRRSHGRNGHPPDRRLPPHGPQALGLRLGALVRSPGSPPRGDPVIFPCVGSPRLFDSSSGPEDEDVEAAKAICHRCPAMARCRIQGREGRESGVWGGESEPERTQAGYGPQVLVEDIPFCGTGAAINRHKLLGETCEVCLEADRARERRYDAKRRTKVKLSKRPHIGTAQGYKTHVKEGESSLSDVCGCRTANAEARAEERARGRKKKVQKTREMVAA
;
A
#
# COMPACT_ATOMS: atom_id res chain seq x y z
N MET A 1 33.34 -8.15 31.78
CA MET A 1 33.10 -9.52 31.30
C MET A 1 31.65 -9.92 31.57
N ARG A 2 30.95 -10.42 30.54
CA ARG A 2 29.73 -11.26 30.60
C ARG A 2 28.47 -10.51 31.13
N ARG A 3 27.41 -10.25 30.35
CA ARG A 3 26.68 -11.17 29.47
C ARG A 3 25.78 -10.41 28.47
N ASP A 4 26.12 -10.61 27.19
CA ASP A 4 25.17 -10.78 26.10
C ASP A 4 24.15 -11.90 26.38
N ARG A 5 23.04 -11.84 25.62
CA ARG A 5 21.91 -12.80 25.48
C ARG A 5 20.64 -12.47 26.26
N ALA A 6 19.73 -11.73 25.60
CA ALA A 6 18.32 -12.13 25.47
C ALA A 6 17.60 -11.31 24.38
N ARG A 7 18.13 -11.32 23.15
CA ARG A 7 17.27 -11.31 21.96
C ARG A 7 16.72 -12.73 21.83
N GLN A 8 15.44 -12.94 22.09
CA GLN A 8 14.62 -13.87 21.32
C GLN A 8 13.17 -13.86 21.78
N GLN A 9 12.31 -13.80 20.75
CA GLN A 9 10.90 -14.17 20.76
C GLN A 9 9.95 -13.15 21.40
N LEU A 10 9.11 -12.53 20.57
CA LEU A 10 7.65 -12.63 20.68
C LEU A 10 6.99 -11.97 19.45
N GLY A 11 6.59 -12.81 18.50
CA GLY A 11 5.28 -12.77 17.86
C GLY A 11 4.90 -11.56 17.01
N LEU A 12 5.41 -11.51 15.77
CA LEU A 12 4.75 -10.79 14.68
C LEU A 12 3.36 -11.40 14.44
N ARG A 13 2.31 -10.72 14.91
CA ARG A 13 0.93 -11.04 14.55
C ARG A 13 0.57 -10.33 13.24
N SER A 14 0.58 -11.10 12.17
CA SER A 14 0.09 -10.74 10.84
C SER A 14 -1.39 -10.33 10.91
N HIS A 15 -1.67 -9.03 10.84
CA HIS A 15 -3.03 -8.54 10.58
C HIS A 15 -3.31 -8.64 9.08
N ALA A 16 -3.92 -9.74 8.67
CA ALA A 16 -4.54 -9.89 7.37
C ALA A 16 -5.64 -8.83 7.19
N LEU A 17 -5.36 -7.80 6.39
CA LEU A 17 -6.35 -6.83 5.95
C LEU A 17 -7.30 -7.52 4.96
N ARG A 18 -8.49 -7.89 5.45
CA ARG A 18 -9.63 -8.29 4.61
C ARG A 18 -10.03 -7.10 3.73
N ARG A 19 -9.64 -7.13 2.46
CA ARG A 19 -10.18 -6.23 1.43
C ARG A 19 -11.60 -6.67 1.09
N ARG A 20 -12.58 -5.79 1.35
CA ARG A 20 -13.96 -5.94 0.86
C ARG A 20 -13.98 -5.61 -0.63
N SER A 21 -14.28 -6.61 -1.44
CA SER A 21 -14.64 -6.46 -2.85
C SER A 21 -15.92 -5.65 -2.99
N HIS A 22 -15.83 -4.47 -3.62
CA HIS A 22 -17.01 -3.79 -4.17
C HIS A 22 -16.98 -4.00 -5.69
N GLY A 23 -18.16 -4.37 -6.21
CA GLY A 23 -18.38 -4.88 -7.55
C GLY A 23 -17.97 -3.91 -8.65
N ARG A 24 -17.42 -4.50 -9.71
CA ARG A 24 -17.19 -3.87 -11.01
C ARG A 24 -18.56 -3.68 -11.68
N ASN A 25 -18.84 -2.49 -12.17
CA ASN A 25 -19.84 -2.26 -13.20
C ASN A 25 -19.41 -1.08 -14.08
N GLY A 26 -19.47 -1.29 -15.41
CA GLY A 26 -19.50 -0.21 -16.40
C GLY A 26 -18.18 0.09 -17.13
N HIS A 27 -17.86 -0.70 -18.14
CA HIS A 27 -16.86 -0.38 -19.17
C HIS A 27 -17.58 0.30 -20.35
N PRO A 28 -17.19 1.49 -20.82
CA PRO A 28 -17.67 2.01 -22.10
C PRO A 28 -16.75 1.56 -23.26
N PRO A 29 -17.29 1.42 -24.49
CA PRO A 29 -16.65 0.68 -25.57
C PRO A 29 -15.63 1.50 -26.38
N ASP A 30 -14.50 0.84 -26.65
CA ASP A 30 -13.74 0.73 -27.89
C ASP A 30 -14.15 1.67 -29.06
N ARG A 31 -13.36 2.74 -29.26
CA ARG A 31 -13.37 3.51 -30.52
C ARG A 31 -12.22 3.06 -31.42
N ARG A 32 -12.57 2.15 -32.30
CA ARG A 32 -11.85 1.75 -33.51
C ARG A 32 -11.57 2.97 -34.39
N LEU A 33 -10.30 3.18 -34.74
CA LEU A 33 -9.95 3.85 -36.00
C LEU A 33 -10.34 2.93 -37.17
N PRO A 34 -10.82 3.51 -38.28
CA PRO A 34 -10.34 3.01 -39.57
C PRO A 34 -10.12 4.20 -40.55
N PRO A 35 -9.87 3.99 -41.85
CA PRO A 35 -8.61 4.33 -42.51
C PRO A 35 -8.84 5.30 -43.70
N HIS A 36 -7.83 5.42 -44.57
CA HIS A 36 -7.84 5.94 -45.96
C HIS A 36 -7.32 7.37 -46.16
N GLY A 37 -6.19 7.45 -46.87
CA GLY A 37 -5.86 8.61 -47.70
C GLY A 37 -6.79 8.72 -48.92
N PRO A 38 -6.67 9.79 -49.73
CA PRO A 38 -5.94 9.58 -50.97
C PRO A 38 -5.08 10.78 -51.44
N GLN A 39 -3.99 10.40 -52.10
CA GLN A 39 -3.47 10.90 -53.39
C GLN A 39 -2.91 12.32 -53.53
N ALA A 40 -1.76 12.31 -54.18
CA ALA A 40 -0.86 13.40 -54.51
C ALA A 40 -1.35 14.28 -55.66
N LEU A 41 -0.97 15.56 -55.59
CA LEU A 41 -0.48 16.41 -56.68
C LEU A 41 0.53 17.36 -55.99
N GLY A 42 1.83 17.41 -56.29
CA GLY A 42 2.48 17.34 -57.58
C GLY A 42 2.85 18.76 -58.01
N LEU A 43 3.98 19.30 -57.54
CA LEU A 43 4.72 20.38 -58.20
C LEU A 43 6.16 20.41 -57.67
N ARG A 44 7.09 20.08 -58.57
CA ARG A 44 8.53 20.11 -58.39
C ARG A 44 9.04 21.51 -58.69
N LEU A 45 9.86 22.09 -57.81
CA LEU A 45 10.94 22.99 -58.20
C LEU A 45 12.15 22.77 -57.29
N GLY A 46 13.31 22.68 -57.92
CA GLY A 46 14.46 21.93 -57.41
C GLY A 46 15.41 22.67 -56.48
N ALA A 47 16.25 21.87 -55.84
CA ALA A 47 17.65 22.15 -55.54
C ALA A 47 18.33 20.81 -55.27
N LEU A 48 19.24 20.39 -56.17
CA LEU A 48 20.16 19.29 -55.93
C LEU A 48 21.18 19.74 -54.87
N VAL A 49 20.82 19.60 -53.60
CA VAL A 49 21.81 19.56 -52.53
C VAL A 49 22.18 18.11 -52.32
N ARG A 50 23.42 17.77 -52.72
CA ARG A 50 24.04 16.48 -52.48
C ARG A 50 24.18 16.29 -50.96
N SER A 51 23.23 15.59 -50.33
CA SER A 51 23.35 15.25 -48.90
C SER A 51 24.64 14.45 -48.68
N PRO A 52 25.51 14.85 -47.74
CA PRO A 52 26.70 14.08 -47.41
C PRO A 52 26.29 12.85 -46.59
N GLY A 53 26.73 11.67 -47.04
CA GLY A 53 26.86 10.47 -46.24
C GLY A 53 25.57 9.88 -45.65
N SER A 54 24.89 9.01 -46.40
CA SER A 54 24.15 7.93 -45.73
C SER A 54 25.14 7.16 -44.85
N PRO A 55 24.87 6.95 -43.54
CA PRO A 55 25.75 6.12 -42.72
C PRO A 55 25.82 4.72 -43.32
N PRO A 56 26.95 4.00 -43.17
CA PRO A 56 27.05 2.62 -43.64
C PRO A 56 25.87 1.85 -43.03
N ARG A 57 25.18 1.07 -43.87
CA ARG A 57 24.20 0.07 -43.42
C ARG A 57 24.96 -0.96 -42.58
N GLY A 58 25.18 -0.64 -41.31
CA GLY A 58 25.79 -1.53 -40.34
C GLY A 58 24.92 -2.76 -40.16
N ASP A 59 25.56 -3.87 -39.84
CA ASP A 59 24.89 -5.12 -39.50
C ASP A 59 23.75 -4.89 -38.50
N PRO A 60 22.65 -5.67 -38.56
CA PRO A 60 21.55 -5.52 -37.61
C PRO A 60 22.11 -5.67 -36.20
N VAL A 61 22.06 -4.58 -35.43
CA VAL A 61 22.50 -4.57 -34.03
C VAL A 61 21.52 -5.45 -33.27
N ILE A 62 21.89 -6.71 -33.05
CA ILE A 62 21.10 -7.62 -32.22
C ILE A 62 21.31 -7.20 -30.77
N PHE A 63 20.25 -6.71 -30.13
CA PHE A 63 20.31 -6.39 -28.71
C PHE A 63 20.22 -7.67 -27.87
N PRO A 64 21.13 -7.88 -26.89
CA PRO A 64 21.16 -9.09 -26.07
C PRO A 64 19.86 -9.41 -25.33
N CYS A 65 19.04 -8.40 -25.04
CA CYS A 65 17.78 -8.53 -24.33
C CYS A 65 16.65 -9.14 -25.16
N VAL A 66 16.74 -9.14 -26.50
CA VAL A 66 15.67 -9.65 -27.39
C VAL A 66 15.38 -11.13 -27.15
N GLY A 67 16.38 -11.92 -26.73
CA GLY A 67 16.22 -13.35 -26.44
C GLY A 67 15.51 -13.67 -25.12
N SER A 68 15.34 -12.70 -24.22
CA SER A 68 14.88 -12.95 -22.84
C SER A 68 13.89 -11.89 -22.33
N PRO A 69 12.79 -11.57 -23.05
CA PRO A 69 11.91 -10.45 -22.70
C PRO A 69 11.26 -10.56 -21.32
N ARG A 70 10.94 -11.78 -20.88
CA ARG A 70 10.31 -12.04 -19.56
C ARG A 70 11.19 -11.63 -18.37
N LEU A 71 12.50 -11.58 -18.55
CA LEU A 71 13.45 -11.17 -17.51
C LEU A 71 13.39 -9.66 -17.24
N PHE A 72 12.91 -8.88 -18.21
CA PHE A 72 12.87 -7.41 -18.13
C PHE A 72 11.50 -6.88 -17.73
N ASP A 73 10.47 -7.72 -17.71
CA ASP A 73 9.12 -7.35 -17.33
C ASP A 73 8.98 -7.20 -15.80
N SER A 74 8.16 -6.26 -15.36
CA SER A 74 7.78 -6.09 -13.95
C SER A 74 6.64 -7.04 -13.53
N SER A 75 5.95 -7.65 -14.49
CA SER A 75 4.77 -8.50 -14.25
C SER A 75 5.10 -9.95 -13.85
N SER A 76 6.34 -10.41 -14.07
CA SER A 76 6.82 -11.76 -13.74
C SER A 76 7.01 -12.02 -12.24
N GLY A 77 6.96 -10.98 -11.41
CA GLY A 77 7.13 -11.05 -9.96
C GLY A 77 8.45 -10.43 -9.49
N PRO A 78 8.57 -10.05 -8.20
CA PRO A 78 9.74 -9.37 -7.66
C PRO A 78 10.78 -10.39 -7.19
N GLU A 79 11.26 -11.26 -8.08
CA GLU A 79 12.44 -12.05 -7.75
C GLU A 79 13.66 -11.13 -7.94
N ASP A 80 14.26 -10.68 -6.84
CA ASP A 80 15.44 -9.79 -6.87
C ASP A 80 16.56 -10.36 -7.77
N GLU A 81 16.61 -11.69 -7.89
CA GLU A 81 17.50 -12.47 -8.75
C GLU A 81 17.27 -12.21 -10.25
N ASP A 82 16.01 -12.07 -10.69
CA ASP A 82 15.66 -11.77 -12.09
C ASP A 82 16.06 -10.34 -12.47
N VAL A 83 15.90 -9.39 -11.54
CA VAL A 83 16.28 -8.00 -11.73
C VAL A 83 17.79 -7.86 -11.93
N GLU A 84 18.59 -8.53 -11.09
CA GLU A 84 20.06 -8.50 -11.22
C GLU A 84 20.53 -9.22 -12.50
N ALA A 85 19.89 -10.33 -12.87
CA ALA A 85 20.17 -11.01 -14.14
C ALA A 85 19.86 -10.12 -15.36
N ALA A 86 18.74 -9.39 -15.34
CA ALA A 86 18.40 -8.41 -16.38
C ALA A 86 19.44 -7.29 -16.47
N LYS A 87 19.87 -6.73 -15.32
CA LYS A 87 20.91 -5.69 -15.28
C LYS A 87 22.23 -6.19 -15.84
N ALA A 88 22.64 -7.43 -15.53
CA ALA A 88 23.85 -8.04 -16.07
C ALA A 88 23.83 -8.16 -17.61
N ILE A 89 22.65 -8.36 -18.21
CA ILE A 89 22.48 -8.30 -19.67
C ILE A 89 22.59 -6.84 -20.16
N CYS A 90 21.97 -5.88 -19.47
CA CYS A 90 22.08 -4.47 -19.82
C CYS A 90 23.53 -3.96 -19.84
N HIS A 91 24.36 -4.36 -18.88
CA HIS A 91 25.77 -3.94 -18.79
C HIS A 91 26.63 -4.37 -19.99
N ARG A 92 26.19 -5.38 -20.74
CA ARG A 92 26.86 -5.86 -21.96
C ARG A 92 26.23 -5.30 -23.24
N CYS A 93 25.15 -4.51 -23.13
CA CYS A 93 24.41 -4.01 -24.27
C CYS A 93 24.99 -2.67 -24.77
N PRO A 94 25.35 -2.54 -26.06
CA PRO A 94 25.89 -1.29 -26.61
C PRO A 94 24.89 -0.12 -26.54
N ALA A 95 23.58 -0.41 -26.46
CA ALA A 95 22.53 0.60 -26.37
C ALA A 95 22.15 0.98 -24.92
N MET A 96 22.89 0.50 -23.90
CA MET A 96 22.54 0.68 -22.49
C MET A 96 22.24 2.14 -22.12
N ALA A 97 23.12 3.07 -22.47
CA ALA A 97 22.96 4.49 -22.13
C ALA A 97 21.71 5.10 -22.76
N ARG A 98 21.48 4.84 -24.06
CA ARG A 98 20.30 5.34 -24.78
C ARG A 98 19.00 4.67 -24.29
N CYS A 99 19.05 3.39 -23.97
CA CYS A 99 17.93 2.63 -23.40
C CYS A 99 17.54 3.17 -22.02
N ARG A 100 18.52 3.55 -21.19
CA ARG A 100 18.27 4.18 -19.89
C ARG A 100 17.52 5.50 -20.02
N ILE A 101 17.97 6.37 -20.93
CA ILE A 101 17.30 7.65 -21.18
C ILE A 101 15.84 7.42 -21.60
N GLN A 102 15.60 6.51 -22.55
CA GLN A 102 14.25 6.17 -22.98
C GLN A 102 13.39 5.59 -21.85
N GLY A 103 13.92 4.69 -21.03
CA GLY A 103 13.18 4.12 -19.90
C GLY A 103 12.82 5.17 -18.84
N ARG A 104 13.66 6.20 -18.68
CA ARG A 104 13.43 7.34 -17.78
C ARG A 104 12.40 8.32 -18.34
N GLU A 105 12.52 8.71 -19.60
CA GLU A 105 11.61 9.65 -20.28
C GLU A 105 10.22 9.04 -20.48
N GLY A 106 10.17 7.79 -20.96
CA GLY A 106 8.94 7.03 -21.19
C GLY A 106 8.28 6.51 -19.91
N ARG A 107 9.01 6.54 -18.78
CA ARG A 107 8.53 6.06 -17.47
C ARG A 107 8.05 4.60 -17.53
N GLU A 108 8.78 3.81 -18.31
CA GLU A 108 8.44 2.44 -18.61
C GLU A 108 8.49 1.58 -17.35
N SER A 109 7.82 0.43 -17.36
CA SER A 109 7.90 -0.55 -16.26
C SER A 109 9.06 -1.53 -16.47
N GLY A 110 9.55 -2.14 -15.39
CA GLY A 110 10.60 -3.17 -15.46
C GLY A 110 12.03 -2.62 -15.59
N VAL A 111 12.95 -3.43 -16.12
CA VAL A 111 14.40 -3.10 -16.18
C VAL A 111 14.76 -2.45 -17.52
N TRP A 112 15.32 -1.25 -17.47
CA TRP A 112 15.71 -0.46 -18.64
C TRP A 112 17.11 0.11 -18.47
N GLY A 113 18.01 -0.16 -19.41
CA GLY A 113 19.37 0.41 -19.40
C GLY A 113 20.15 0.18 -18.10
N GLY A 114 19.91 -0.95 -17.45
CA GLY A 114 20.53 -1.34 -16.18
C GLY A 114 19.89 -0.71 -14.94
N GLU A 115 18.69 -0.13 -15.04
CA GLU A 115 17.94 0.41 -13.90
C GLU A 115 16.61 -0.33 -13.75
N SER A 116 16.27 -0.71 -12.53
CA SER A 116 14.94 -1.17 -12.15
C SER A 116 13.98 0.00 -11.95
N GLU A 117 12.68 -0.27 -11.95
CA GLU A 117 11.66 0.75 -11.70
C GLU A 117 11.78 1.44 -10.32
N PRO A 118 12.09 0.73 -9.21
CA PRO A 118 12.44 1.37 -7.93
C PRO A 118 13.64 2.31 -8.02
N GLU A 119 14.71 1.91 -8.71
CA GLU A 119 15.92 2.75 -8.87
C GLU A 119 15.62 3.99 -9.72
N ARG A 120 14.85 3.86 -10.81
CA ARG A 120 14.37 5.01 -11.59
C ARG A 120 13.49 5.94 -10.75
N THR A 121 12.64 5.38 -9.90
CA THR A 121 11.81 6.15 -8.97
C THR A 121 12.66 6.96 -8.00
N GLN A 122 13.69 6.34 -7.40
CA GLN A 122 14.64 7.02 -6.53
C GLN A 122 15.45 8.12 -7.24
N ALA A 123 15.67 7.97 -8.54
CA ALA A 123 16.32 8.96 -9.40
C ALA A 123 15.38 10.06 -9.93
N GLY A 124 14.09 10.08 -9.56
CA GLY A 124 13.11 11.09 -9.97
C GLY A 124 12.37 10.78 -11.28
N TYR A 125 12.58 9.60 -11.84
CA TYR A 125 11.96 9.13 -13.09
C TYR A 125 10.90 8.03 -12.85
N GLY A 126 10.31 8.01 -11.67
CA GLY A 126 9.22 7.08 -11.34
C GLY A 126 7.98 7.31 -12.21
N PRO A 127 7.04 6.34 -12.23
CA PRO A 127 5.82 6.43 -13.03
C PRO A 127 5.09 7.76 -12.82
N GLN A 128 4.51 8.31 -13.89
CA GLN A 128 3.69 9.52 -13.82
C GLN A 128 2.40 9.18 -13.08
N VAL A 129 2.43 9.29 -11.75
CA VAL A 129 1.19 9.39 -11.00
C VAL A 129 0.67 10.80 -11.27
N LEU A 130 -0.33 10.93 -12.15
CA LEU A 130 -0.98 12.21 -12.38
C LEU A 130 -1.58 12.68 -11.04
N VAL A 131 -1.00 13.76 -10.54
CA VAL A 131 -1.31 14.38 -9.23
C VAL A 131 -2.71 15.02 -9.21
N GLU A 132 -3.35 15.08 -10.38
CA GLU A 132 -4.64 15.76 -10.62
C GLU A 132 -5.84 15.00 -10.00
N ASP A 133 -5.67 13.71 -9.64
CA ASP A 133 -6.70 12.88 -9.00
C ASP A 133 -6.46 12.67 -7.48
N ILE A 134 -5.98 13.67 -6.74
CA ILE A 134 -5.86 13.58 -5.26
C ILE A 134 -6.89 14.51 -4.58
N PRO A 135 -8.19 14.17 -4.51
CA PRO A 135 -9.21 15.10 -4.04
C PRO A 135 -9.50 14.99 -2.54
N PHE A 136 -8.58 14.51 -1.68
CA PHE A 136 -8.91 14.39 -0.25
C PHE A 136 -7.74 14.53 0.74
N CYS A 137 -7.06 15.67 0.69
CA CYS A 137 -6.19 16.12 1.78
C CYS A 137 -6.96 16.23 3.10
N GLY A 138 -6.25 16.07 4.22
CA GLY A 138 -6.85 16.13 5.57
C GLY A 138 -7.40 14.80 6.10
N THR A 139 -7.29 13.70 5.34
CA THR A 139 -7.59 12.36 5.87
C THR A 139 -6.37 11.59 6.34
N GLY A 140 -6.60 10.58 7.20
CA GLY A 140 -5.55 9.65 7.59
C GLY A 140 -4.86 8.95 6.41
N ALA A 141 -5.60 8.65 5.33
CA ALA A 141 -5.04 8.03 4.13
C ALA A 141 -4.16 9.01 3.34
N ALA A 142 -4.61 10.25 3.13
CA ALA A 142 -3.80 11.27 2.47
C ALA A 142 -2.56 11.66 3.28
N ILE A 143 -2.69 11.83 4.60
CA ILE A 143 -1.57 12.10 5.51
C ILE A 143 -0.49 11.02 5.37
N ASN A 144 -0.87 9.74 5.41
CA ASN A 144 0.08 8.64 5.30
C ASN A 144 0.76 8.60 3.92
N ARG A 145 0.02 8.92 2.85
CA ARG A 145 0.57 9.02 1.49
C ARG A 145 1.62 10.13 1.39
N HIS A 146 1.31 11.35 1.82
CA HIS A 146 2.30 12.45 1.77
C HIS A 146 3.54 12.13 2.61
N LYS A 147 3.39 11.49 3.78
CA LYS A 147 4.54 11.00 4.56
C LYS A 147 5.40 10.00 3.79
N LEU A 148 4.78 9.07 3.06
CA LEU A 148 5.48 8.07 2.27
C LEU A 148 6.23 8.69 1.08
N LEU A 149 5.62 9.69 0.43
CA LEU A 149 6.22 10.40 -0.71
C LEU A 149 7.22 11.49 -0.30
N GLY A 150 7.34 11.80 0.99
CA GLY A 150 8.20 12.87 1.49
C GLY A 150 7.70 14.28 1.15
N GLU A 151 6.41 14.41 0.84
CA GLU A 151 5.79 15.68 0.45
C GLU A 151 5.29 16.47 1.66
N THR A 152 5.39 17.80 1.61
CA THR A 152 4.82 18.70 2.60
C THR A 152 3.48 19.25 2.12
N CYS A 153 2.40 18.89 2.81
CA CYS A 153 1.05 19.40 2.56
C CYS A 153 0.50 20.02 3.84
N GLU A 154 0.27 21.34 3.83
CA GLU A 154 -0.18 22.11 5.00
C GLU A 154 -1.49 21.58 5.59
N VAL A 155 -2.48 21.32 4.75
CA VAL A 155 -3.78 20.74 5.15
C VAL A 155 -3.60 19.39 5.87
N CYS A 156 -2.72 18.53 5.36
CA CYS A 156 -2.45 17.24 5.97
C CYS A 156 -1.65 17.36 7.27
N LEU A 157 -0.72 18.31 7.36
CA LEU A 157 0.03 18.59 8.59
C LEU A 157 -0.91 19.08 9.71
N GLU A 158 -1.80 20.01 9.41
CA GLU A 158 -2.79 20.51 10.37
C GLU A 158 -3.76 19.42 10.82
N ALA A 159 -4.25 18.61 9.87
CA ALA A 159 -5.11 17.48 10.17
C ALA A 159 -4.41 16.43 11.05
N ASP A 160 -3.11 16.17 10.82
CA ASP A 160 -2.33 15.25 11.66
C ASP A 160 -2.16 15.78 13.08
N ARG A 161 -1.78 17.06 13.24
CA ARG A 161 -1.70 17.72 14.55
C ARG A 161 -3.06 17.69 15.28
N ALA A 162 -4.15 17.91 14.57
CA ALA A 162 -5.50 17.83 15.15
C ALA A 162 -5.85 16.40 15.60
N ARG A 163 -5.46 15.39 14.80
CA ARG A 163 -5.61 13.97 15.14
C ARG A 163 -4.79 13.62 16.38
N GLU A 164 -3.54 14.05 16.47
CA GLU A 164 -2.66 13.86 17.64
C GLU A 164 -3.25 14.48 18.90
N ARG A 165 -3.71 15.75 18.84
CA ARG A 165 -4.39 16.41 19.98
C ARG A 165 -5.58 15.59 20.49
N ARG A 166 -6.39 15.03 19.59
CA ARG A 166 -7.53 14.16 19.96
C ARG A 166 -7.07 12.86 20.61
N TYR A 167 -6.02 12.22 20.08
CA TYR A 167 -5.45 11.01 20.68
C TYR A 167 -4.89 11.28 22.08
N ASP A 168 -4.18 12.39 22.25
CA ASP A 168 -3.63 12.78 23.55
C ASP A 168 -4.72 13.09 24.58
N ALA A 169 -5.79 13.79 24.18
CA ALA A 169 -6.94 14.02 25.05
C ALA A 169 -7.56 12.69 25.50
N LYS A 170 -7.80 11.74 24.57
CA LYS A 170 -8.31 10.40 24.90
C LYS A 170 -7.36 9.64 25.83
N ARG A 171 -6.05 9.69 25.57
CA ARG A 171 -5.01 9.06 26.40
C ARG A 171 -5.02 9.62 27.82
N ARG A 172 -5.07 10.95 27.97
CA ARG A 172 -5.19 11.62 29.29
C ARG A 172 -6.46 11.22 30.02
N THR A 173 -7.61 11.20 29.34
CA THR A 173 -8.87 10.73 29.92
C THR A 173 -8.78 9.28 30.37
N LYS A 174 -8.23 8.39 29.55
CA LYS A 174 -8.02 6.98 29.90
C LYS A 174 -7.12 6.82 31.13
N VAL A 175 -6.03 7.58 31.22
CA VAL A 175 -5.12 7.59 32.38
C VAL A 175 -5.82 8.11 33.64
N LYS A 176 -6.69 9.12 33.53
CA LYS A 176 -7.51 9.58 34.67
C LYS A 176 -8.48 8.49 35.11
N LEU A 177 -9.16 7.84 34.17
CA LEU A 177 -10.14 6.80 34.47
C LEU A 177 -9.49 5.54 35.04
N SER A 178 -8.31 5.14 34.56
CA SER A 178 -7.58 3.97 35.06
C SER A 178 -7.15 4.08 36.52
N LYS A 179 -7.22 5.29 37.12
CA LYS A 179 -6.98 5.50 38.55
C LYS A 179 -8.24 5.35 39.40
N ARG A 180 -9.43 5.28 38.79
CA ARG A 180 -10.69 5.12 39.54
C ARG A 180 -10.80 3.70 40.10
N PRO A 181 -11.43 3.52 41.27
CA PRO A 181 -11.66 2.21 41.84
C PRO A 181 -12.53 1.34 40.91
N HIS A 182 -12.26 0.03 40.92
CA HIS A 182 -12.98 -0.97 40.11
C HIS A 182 -12.94 -0.76 38.59
N ILE A 183 -12.02 0.06 38.08
CA ILE A 183 -11.87 0.26 36.63
C ILE A 183 -11.46 -1.03 35.91
N GLY A 184 -11.95 -1.23 34.69
CA GLY A 184 -11.73 -2.46 33.94
C GLY A 184 -12.47 -3.69 34.51
N THR A 185 -13.49 -3.50 35.35
CA THR A 185 -14.29 -4.60 35.93
C THR A 185 -15.78 -4.43 35.65
N ALA A 186 -16.55 -5.51 35.81
CA ALA A 186 -18.01 -5.45 35.74
C ALA A 186 -18.62 -4.52 36.80
N GLN A 187 -17.98 -4.40 37.97
CA GLN A 187 -18.41 -3.48 39.02
C GLN A 187 -18.18 -2.02 38.60
N GLY A 188 -17.02 -1.71 38.01
CA GLY A 188 -16.74 -0.37 37.48
C GLY A 188 -17.70 0.04 36.36
N TYR A 189 -18.18 -0.90 35.54
CA TYR A 189 -19.24 -0.62 34.57
C TYR A 189 -20.55 -0.18 35.23
N LYS A 190 -20.98 -0.86 36.30
CA LYS A 190 -22.18 -0.46 37.06
C LYS A 190 -22.03 0.95 37.63
N THR A 191 -20.84 1.31 38.10
CA THR A 191 -20.54 2.68 38.54
C THR A 191 -20.71 3.66 37.39
N HIS A 192 -20.14 3.41 36.20
CA HIS A 192 -20.36 4.29 35.04
C HIS A 192 -21.83 4.42 34.64
N VAL A 193 -22.62 3.34 34.74
CA VAL A 193 -24.07 3.40 34.47
C VAL A 193 -24.78 4.26 35.53
N LYS A 194 -24.48 4.05 36.81
CA LYS A 194 -25.08 4.80 37.92
C LYS A 194 -24.79 6.30 37.83
N GLU A 195 -23.56 6.66 37.48
CA GLU A 195 -23.13 8.06 37.35
C GLU A 195 -23.51 8.69 35.98
N GLY A 196 -24.20 7.96 35.10
CA GLY A 196 -24.57 8.46 33.77
C GLY A 196 -23.41 8.58 32.78
N GLU A 197 -22.23 8.08 33.12
CA GLU A 197 -20.98 8.16 32.35
C GLU A 197 -20.77 6.94 31.42
N SER A 198 -21.85 6.43 30.82
CA SER A 198 -21.80 5.20 30.04
C SER A 198 -20.79 5.27 28.87
N SER A 199 -20.58 6.46 28.29
CA SER A 199 -19.59 6.69 27.22
C SER A 199 -18.14 6.55 27.70
N LEU A 200 -17.85 6.80 28.98
CA LEU A 200 -16.51 6.65 29.54
C LEU A 200 -16.17 5.18 29.83
N SER A 201 -17.19 4.34 30.02
CA SER A 201 -17.01 2.90 30.29
C SER A 201 -16.34 2.14 29.14
N ASP A 202 -16.46 2.66 27.90
CA ASP A 202 -15.78 2.15 26.72
C ASP A 202 -14.30 2.54 26.70
N VAL A 203 -13.97 3.74 27.17
CA VAL A 203 -12.60 4.27 27.17
C VAL A 203 -11.69 3.50 28.13
N CYS A 204 -12.22 3.05 29.26
CA CYS A 204 -11.48 2.32 30.28
C CYS A 204 -11.63 0.80 30.23
N GLY A 205 -12.47 0.26 29.35
CA GLY A 205 -12.68 -1.18 29.22
C GLY A 205 -13.66 -1.79 30.23
N CYS A 206 -14.30 -1.00 31.09
CA CYS A 206 -15.34 -1.48 32.02
C CYS A 206 -16.51 -2.14 31.26
N ARG A 207 -16.95 -1.58 30.12
CA ARG A 207 -18.04 -2.17 29.34
C ARG A 207 -17.71 -3.59 28.89
N THR A 208 -16.50 -3.80 28.38
CA THR A 208 -16.02 -5.13 27.95
C THR A 208 -15.99 -6.10 29.12
N ALA A 209 -15.40 -5.70 30.25
CA ALA A 209 -15.34 -6.55 31.44
C ALA A 209 -16.72 -6.95 31.97
N ASN A 210 -17.72 -6.06 31.89
CA ASN A 210 -19.09 -6.40 32.23
C ASN A 210 -19.71 -7.39 31.25
N ALA A 211 -19.47 -7.22 29.95
CA ALA A 211 -19.96 -8.16 28.93
C ALA A 211 -19.38 -9.57 29.14
N GLU A 212 -18.08 -9.67 29.44
CA GLU A 212 -17.39 -10.92 29.76
C GLU A 212 -17.98 -11.58 31.02
N ALA A 213 -18.11 -10.83 32.11
CA ALA A 213 -18.70 -11.35 33.36
C ALA A 213 -20.13 -11.87 33.16
N ARG A 214 -20.95 -11.19 32.35
CA ARG A 214 -22.30 -11.64 32.00
C ARG A 214 -22.29 -12.90 31.13
N ALA A 215 -21.33 -13.02 30.22
CA ALA A 215 -21.17 -14.22 29.40
C ALA A 215 -20.79 -15.44 30.26
N GLU A 216 -19.89 -15.26 31.23
CA GLU A 216 -19.52 -16.29 32.19
C GLU A 216 -20.71 -16.72 33.07
N GLU A 217 -21.47 -15.77 33.60
CA GLU A 217 -22.66 -16.05 34.42
C GLU A 217 -23.66 -16.92 33.64
N ARG A 218 -23.93 -16.57 32.37
CA ARG A 218 -24.77 -17.36 31.47
C ARG A 218 -24.20 -18.75 31.21
N ALA A 219 -22.88 -18.87 31.04
CA ALA A 219 -22.22 -20.17 30.86
C ALA A 219 -22.35 -21.04 32.11
N ARG A 220 -22.17 -20.49 33.31
CA ARG A 220 -22.38 -21.20 34.58
C ARG A 220 -23.84 -21.64 34.72
N GLY A 221 -24.79 -20.78 34.39
CA GLY A 221 -26.22 -21.12 34.38
C GLY A 221 -26.55 -22.30 33.45
N ARG A 222 -26.00 -22.28 32.22
CA ARG A 222 -26.14 -23.41 31.28
C ARG A 222 -25.57 -24.71 31.83
N LYS A 223 -24.36 -24.69 32.41
CA LYS A 223 -23.74 -25.87 33.03
C LYS A 223 -24.59 -26.44 34.17
N LYS A 224 -25.08 -25.59 35.07
CA LYS A 224 -25.98 -26.01 36.17
C LYS A 224 -27.26 -26.65 35.63
N LYS A 225 -27.87 -26.08 34.58
CA LYS A 225 -29.05 -26.64 33.95
C LYS A 225 -28.77 -28.02 33.36
N VAL A 226 -27.66 -28.18 32.63
CA VAL A 226 -27.23 -29.48 32.07
C VAL A 226 -27.02 -30.51 33.18
N GLN A 227 -26.32 -30.15 34.26
CA GLN A 227 -26.10 -31.04 35.40
C GLN A 227 -27.43 -31.51 36.01
N LYS A 228 -28.34 -30.57 36.30
CA LYS A 228 -29.66 -30.91 36.84
C LYS A 228 -30.46 -31.82 35.92
N THR A 229 -30.45 -31.59 34.60
CA THR A 229 -31.11 -32.51 33.65
C THR A 229 -30.47 -33.90 33.63
N ARG A 230 -29.15 -34.01 33.80
CA ARG A 230 -28.48 -35.33 33.87
C ARG A 230 -28.86 -36.08 35.14
N GLU A 231 -28.93 -35.38 36.27
CA GLU A 231 -29.39 -35.95 37.55
C GLU A 231 -30.85 -36.43 37.47
N MET A 232 -31.73 -35.67 36.82
CA MET A 232 -33.14 -36.05 36.64
C MET A 232 -33.34 -37.26 35.72
N VAL A 233 -32.46 -37.48 34.73
CA VAL A 233 -32.55 -38.64 33.82
C VAL A 233 -31.94 -39.90 34.45
N ALA A 234 -31.05 -39.74 35.44
CA ALA A 234 -30.40 -40.85 36.13
C ALA A 234 -31.22 -41.41 37.31
N ALA A 235 -32.33 -40.74 37.68
CA ALA A 235 -33.27 -41.15 38.73
C ALA A 235 -34.51 -41.80 38.11
#